data_AF-A0AA36FSW4-F1
#
_entry.id   AF-A0AA36FSW4-F1
#
_cell.length_a   1.000
_cell.length_b   1.000
_cell.length_c   1.000
_cell.angle_alpha   90.00
_cell.angle_beta   90.00
_cell.angle_gamma   90.00
#
_symmetry.space_group_name_H-M   'P 1'
#
loop_
_entity.id
_entity.type
_entity.pdbx_description
1 polymer ?
#
loop_
_entity_poly.entity_id
_entity_poly.type
_entity_poly.pdbx_seq_one_letter_code
_entity_poly.pdbx_strand_id
1 'polypeptide(L)'
;MTKVASVFGEMNLIRPSRLEGRKIGSPIHGSDGPRLSVPMRDNVGYRPLTDSIPKVKKQLLAIANEKDEDDQERLMDFVRQYGAYIQMADDEMDFGMGLEFGHDLFLCNAPRLDKAASVILGKAYEMLGRTEFASILRVQCEEQNRRRKKLSMI
;
A
#
# COMPACT_ATOMS: atom_id res chain seq x y z
N MET A 1 -32.83 19.72 -18.48
CA MET A 1 -32.02 19.39 -17.29
C MET A 1 -32.56 18.14 -16.61
N THR A 2 -32.40 16.94 -17.16
CA THR A 2 -32.74 15.69 -16.43
C THR A 2 -32.11 14.49 -17.15
N LYS A 3 -30.86 14.17 -16.82
CA LYS A 3 -30.23 12.87 -17.17
C LYS A 3 -29.05 12.51 -16.27
N VAL A 4 -28.53 13.47 -15.50
CA VAL A 4 -27.43 13.23 -14.55
C VAL A 4 -27.91 12.59 -13.23
N ALA A 5 -29.20 12.72 -12.90
CA ALA A 5 -29.76 12.20 -11.64
C ALA A 5 -29.99 10.66 -11.66
N SER A 6 -30.21 10.04 -12.82
CA SER A 6 -30.49 8.59 -12.87
C SER A 6 -29.22 7.74 -12.72
N VAL A 7 -28.05 8.25 -13.12
CA VAL A 7 -26.77 7.56 -12.95
C VAL A 7 -26.40 7.45 -11.46
N PHE A 8 -26.74 8.45 -10.65
CA PHE A 8 -26.56 8.40 -9.20
C PHE A 8 -27.57 7.48 -8.48
N GLY A 9 -28.77 7.30 -9.04
CA GLY A 9 -29.76 6.35 -8.54
C GLY A 9 -29.32 4.89 -8.69
N GLU A 10 -28.62 4.55 -9.77
CA GLU A 10 -28.11 3.20 -10.02
C GLU A 10 -26.80 2.90 -9.28
N MET A 11 -26.03 3.91 -8.86
CA MET A 11 -24.87 3.71 -7.98
C MET A 11 -25.26 3.25 -6.56
N ASN A 12 -26.51 3.48 -6.13
CA ASN A 12 -27.04 2.98 -4.86
C ASN A 12 -27.44 1.50 -4.89
N LEU A 13 -27.29 0.83 -6.04
CA LEU A 13 -27.49 -0.62 -6.21
C LEU A 13 -26.18 -1.42 -6.20
N ILE A 14 -25.03 -0.79 -5.90
CA ILE A 14 -23.85 -1.53 -5.43
C ILE A 14 -24.13 -1.94 -3.97
N ARG A 15 -24.92 -3.00 -3.87
CA ARG A 15 -25.42 -3.61 -2.64
C ARG A 15 -24.27 -3.85 -1.65
N PRO A 16 -24.50 -3.66 -0.34
CA PRO A 16 -23.53 -3.95 0.73
C PRO A 16 -23.12 -5.43 0.83
N SER A 17 -23.65 -6.31 -0.02
CA SER A 17 -23.28 -7.73 -0.13
C SER A 17 -21.85 -7.97 -0.63
N ARG A 18 -21.17 -6.96 -1.19
CA ARG A 18 -19.76 -7.09 -1.63
C ARG A 18 -18.72 -6.91 -0.51
N LEU A 19 -19.16 -6.51 0.69
CA LEU A 19 -18.31 -6.40 1.89
C LEU A 19 -18.18 -7.72 2.67
N GLU A 20 -18.46 -8.86 2.02
CA GLU A 20 -18.22 -10.20 2.59
C GLU A 20 -16.72 -10.55 2.70
N GLY A 21 -15.84 -9.80 2.03
CA GLY A 21 -14.43 -9.76 2.40
C GLY A 21 -14.32 -9.09 3.77
N ARG A 22 -14.07 -9.87 4.83
CA ARG A 22 -13.80 -9.37 6.18
C ARG A 22 -12.89 -8.13 6.07
N LYS A 23 -13.24 -7.07 6.80
CA LYS A 23 -12.46 -5.84 6.90
C LYS A 23 -11.24 -6.14 7.77
N ILE A 24 -10.03 -6.03 7.22
CA ILE A 24 -8.83 -6.52 7.91
C ILE A 24 -7.67 -5.52 7.77
N GLY A 25 -6.85 -5.44 8.81
CA GLY A 25 -5.71 -4.53 8.91
C GLY A 25 -6.10 -3.13 9.36
N SER A 26 -5.15 -2.44 9.97
CA SER A 26 -5.27 -1.04 10.38
C SER A 26 -3.99 -0.35 9.93
N PRO A 27 -3.90 0.05 8.66
CA PRO A 27 -2.70 0.67 8.13
C PRO A 27 -2.42 1.99 8.85
N ILE A 28 -1.26 2.61 8.58
CA ILE A 28 -0.80 3.78 9.33
C ILE A 28 -1.77 4.99 9.23
N HIS A 29 -2.68 5.02 8.23
CA HIS A 29 -3.74 6.03 8.09
C HIS A 29 -4.94 5.89 9.06
N GLY A 30 -4.88 4.97 10.02
CA GLY A 30 -5.77 4.93 11.18
C GLY A 30 -7.09 4.19 10.99
N SER A 31 -7.85 4.04 12.08
CA SER A 31 -9.12 3.29 12.13
C SER A 31 -10.24 3.85 11.24
N ASP A 32 -10.13 5.13 10.88
CA ASP A 32 -11.17 5.88 10.16
C ASP A 32 -10.82 6.12 8.68
N GLY A 33 -9.63 5.69 8.25
CA GLY A 33 -9.24 5.74 6.85
C GLY A 33 -9.70 4.50 6.04
N PRO A 34 -9.38 4.44 4.74
CA PRO A 34 -9.79 3.33 3.88
C PRO A 34 -9.31 1.99 4.44
N ARG A 35 -10.24 1.14 4.87
CA ARG A 35 -9.91 -0.21 5.33
C ARG A 35 -9.57 -1.08 4.14
N LEU A 36 -8.54 -1.90 4.28
CA LEU A 36 -8.15 -2.85 3.26
C LEU A 36 -9.26 -3.92 3.19
N SER A 37 -9.92 -3.99 2.04
CA SER A 37 -10.77 -5.12 1.71
C SER A 37 -9.91 -6.12 0.98
N VAL A 38 -9.81 -7.34 1.51
CA VAL A 38 -9.06 -8.44 0.90
C VAL A 38 -10.00 -9.64 0.85
N PRO A 39 -10.15 -10.30 -0.32
CA PRO A 39 -10.95 -11.51 -0.40
C PRO A 39 -10.29 -12.59 0.46
N MET A 40 -11.07 -13.21 1.34
CA MET A 40 -10.61 -14.34 2.16
C MET A 40 -11.33 -15.61 1.75
N ARG A 41 -10.60 -16.72 1.74
CA ARG A 41 -11.16 -18.08 1.69
C ARG A 41 -10.50 -18.88 2.79
N ASP A 42 -11.29 -19.49 3.66
CA ASP A 42 -10.79 -20.37 4.74
C ASP A 42 -9.72 -19.74 5.65
N ASN A 43 -9.86 -18.44 5.98
CA ASN A 43 -8.90 -17.61 6.72
C ASN A 43 -7.55 -17.35 6.00
N VAL A 44 -7.44 -17.71 4.72
CA VAL A 44 -6.32 -17.36 3.85
C VAL A 44 -6.65 -16.08 3.09
N GLY A 45 -5.70 -15.14 3.04
CA GLY A 45 -5.80 -13.89 2.29
C GLY A 45 -5.12 -12.70 2.96
N TYR A 46 -5.00 -12.70 4.29
CA TYR A 46 -4.33 -11.63 5.04
C TYR A 46 -3.62 -12.18 6.26
N ARG A 47 -2.40 -11.68 6.47
CA ARG A 47 -1.61 -11.83 7.68
C ARG A 47 -1.22 -10.45 8.19
N PRO A 48 -1.32 -10.17 9.51
CA PRO A 48 -0.85 -8.91 10.07
C PRO A 48 0.68 -8.82 10.04
N LEU A 49 1.19 -7.60 10.02
CA LEU A 49 2.62 -7.34 10.22
C LEU A 49 3.08 -7.88 11.58
N THR A 50 4.33 -8.36 11.62
CA THR A 50 4.93 -8.93 12.83
C THR A 50 5.20 -7.88 13.91
N ASP A 51 5.54 -6.65 13.51
CA ASP A 51 5.72 -5.53 14.43
C ASP A 51 4.45 -4.70 14.62
N SER A 52 4.42 -3.95 15.71
CA SER A 52 3.36 -2.98 15.99
C SER A 52 3.41 -1.77 15.04
N ILE A 53 2.24 -1.24 14.68
CA ILE A 53 2.08 -0.06 13.81
C ILE A 53 2.99 1.12 14.23
N PRO A 54 3.10 1.50 15.53
CA PRO A 54 3.98 2.59 15.94
C PRO A 54 5.46 2.32 15.65
N LYS A 55 5.90 1.06 15.77
CA LYS A 55 7.28 0.66 15.49
C LYS A 55 7.58 0.77 14.00
N VAL A 56 6.70 0.24 13.15
CA VAL A 56 6.82 0.36 11.68
C VAL A 56 6.86 1.82 11.27
N LYS A 57 5.92 2.64 11.76
CA LYS A 57 5.88 4.08 11.48
C LYS A 57 7.18 4.79 11.91
N LYS A 58 7.71 4.48 13.09
CA LYS A 58 8.97 5.07 13.59
C LYS A 58 10.14 4.72 12.67
N GLN A 59 10.24 3.48 12.21
CA GLN A 59 11.30 3.03 11.30
C GLN A 59 11.18 3.71 9.93
N LEU A 60 9.99 3.77 9.35
CA LEU A 60 9.78 4.43 8.06
C LEU A 60 10.07 5.94 8.13
N LEU A 61 9.70 6.60 9.23
CA LEU A 61 10.06 7.99 9.48
C LEU A 61 11.57 8.18 9.69
N ALA A 62 12.26 7.23 10.32
CA ALA A 62 13.71 7.27 10.45
C ALA A 62 14.38 7.21 9.05
N ILE A 63 13.93 6.29 8.18
CA ILE A 63 14.43 6.19 6.80
C ILE A 63 14.21 7.50 6.03
N ALA A 64 13.07 8.16 6.24
CA ALA A 64 12.73 9.40 5.53
C ALA A 64 13.55 10.62 5.98
N ASN A 65 14.00 10.66 7.23
CA ASN A 65 14.67 11.82 7.82
C ASN A 65 16.19 11.66 7.98
N GLU A 66 16.71 10.43 7.95
CA GLU A 66 18.14 10.18 8.06
C GLU A 66 18.89 10.85 6.91
N LYS A 67 20.10 11.35 7.17
CA LYS A 67 20.95 12.03 6.17
C LYS A 67 22.21 11.24 5.84
N ASP A 68 22.67 10.41 6.76
CA ASP A 68 23.83 9.53 6.55
C ASP A 68 23.45 8.36 5.63
N GLU A 69 24.27 8.09 4.62
CA GLU A 69 24.02 7.00 3.66
C GLU A 69 24.19 5.62 4.30
N ASP A 70 25.15 5.46 5.22
CA ASP A 70 25.44 4.17 5.87
C ASP A 70 24.29 3.75 6.80
N ASP A 71 23.78 4.69 7.61
CA ASP A 71 22.66 4.43 8.50
C ASP A 71 21.34 4.31 7.71
N GLN A 72 21.19 5.03 6.60
CA GLN A 72 20.07 4.81 5.68
C GLN A 72 20.08 3.40 5.09
N GLU A 73 21.24 2.85 4.70
CA GLU A 73 21.32 1.50 4.14
C GLU A 73 20.94 0.44 5.18
N ARG A 74 21.39 0.59 6.42
CA ARG A 74 20.99 -0.26 7.55
C ARG A 74 19.49 -0.19 7.81
N LEU A 75 18.90 1.00 7.76
CA LEU A 75 17.45 1.15 7.92
C LEU A 75 16.68 0.56 6.72
N MET A 76 17.26 0.53 5.52
CA MET A 76 16.65 -0.14 4.37
C MET A 76 16.64 -1.67 4.51
N ASP A 77 17.51 -2.27 5.33
CA ASP A 77 17.46 -3.70 5.63
C ASP A 77 16.15 -4.09 6.32
N PHE A 78 15.56 -3.18 7.13
CA PHE A 78 14.22 -3.36 7.67
C PHE A 78 13.19 -3.55 6.56
N VAL A 79 13.20 -2.70 5.53
CA VAL A 79 12.27 -2.80 4.39
C VAL A 79 12.52 -4.09 3.60
N ARG A 80 13.78 -4.49 3.40
CA ARG A 80 14.15 -5.73 2.71
C ARG A 80 13.67 -6.97 3.47
N GLN A 81 13.82 -6.98 4.79
CA GLN A 81 13.34 -8.05 5.66
C GLN A 81 11.82 -8.20 5.57
N TYR A 82 11.07 -7.09 5.62
CA TYR A 82 9.62 -7.11 5.40
C TYR A 82 9.25 -7.58 4.00
N GLY A 83 10.02 -7.19 2.97
CA GLY A 83 9.86 -7.69 1.61
C GLY A 83 10.00 -9.21 1.52
N ALA A 84 10.88 -9.83 2.31
CA ALA A 84 11.00 -11.29 2.38
C ALA A 84 9.79 -11.94 3.08
N TYR A 85 9.32 -11.38 4.19
CA TYR A 85 8.11 -11.87 4.87
C TYR A 85 6.86 -11.77 4.01
N ILE A 86 6.73 -10.69 3.24
CA ILE A 86 5.63 -10.51 2.29
C ILE A 86 5.69 -11.54 1.18
N GLN A 87 6.88 -11.87 0.66
CA GLN A 87 7.01 -12.92 -0.36
C GLN A 87 6.59 -14.29 0.18
N MET A 88 6.98 -14.63 1.42
CA MET A 88 6.51 -15.86 2.07
C MET A 88 4.98 -15.85 2.24
N ALA A 89 4.39 -14.72 2.61
CA ALA A 89 2.94 -14.57 2.72
C ALA A 89 2.26 -14.69 1.34
N ASP A 90 2.82 -14.09 0.30
CA ASP A 90 2.31 -14.17 -1.07
C ASP A 90 2.27 -15.63 -1.57
N ASP A 91 3.30 -16.43 -1.27
CA ASP A 91 3.36 -17.85 -1.64
C ASP A 91 2.26 -18.67 -0.93
N GLU A 92 1.81 -18.21 0.26
CA GLU A 92 0.70 -18.75 1.03
C GLU A 92 -0.66 -18.06 0.70
N MET A 93 -0.71 -17.26 -0.37
CA MET A 93 -1.88 -16.48 -0.82
C MET A 93 -2.36 -15.39 0.15
N ASP A 94 -1.54 -15.00 1.12
CA ASP A 94 -1.80 -13.91 2.09
C ASP A 94 -1.40 -12.53 1.54
N PHE A 95 -1.94 -12.15 0.37
CA PHE A 95 -1.59 -10.91 -0.35
C PHE A 95 -1.92 -9.62 0.42
N GLY A 96 -2.79 -9.69 1.44
CA GLY A 96 -3.17 -8.56 2.26
C GLY A 96 -2.02 -7.94 3.05
N MET A 97 -0.98 -8.71 3.40
CA MET A 97 0.19 -8.22 4.12
C MET A 97 1.00 -7.24 3.25
N GLY A 98 1.25 -7.61 1.99
CA GLY A 98 1.93 -6.74 1.02
C GLY A 98 1.10 -5.51 0.67
N LEU A 99 -0.23 -5.64 0.63
CA LEU A 99 -1.12 -4.51 0.39
C LEU A 99 -1.03 -3.46 1.53
N GLU A 100 -1.02 -3.90 2.79
CA GLU A 100 -0.88 -3.00 3.95
C GLU A 100 0.48 -2.30 3.97
N PHE A 101 1.57 -3.08 3.95
CA PHE A 101 2.92 -2.52 4.01
C PHE A 101 3.26 -1.65 2.80
N GLY A 102 2.81 -2.03 1.60
CA GLY A 102 2.99 -1.25 0.39
C GLY A 102 2.33 0.13 0.47
N HIS A 103 1.14 0.20 1.08
CA HIS A 103 0.46 1.48 1.34
C HIS A 103 1.20 2.32 2.37
N ASP A 104 1.69 1.71 3.43
CA ASP A 104 2.49 2.37 4.46
C ASP A 104 3.75 3.03 3.87
N LEU A 105 4.47 2.31 3.02
CA LEU A 105 5.63 2.83 2.28
C LEU A 105 5.25 4.00 1.36
N PHE A 106 4.16 3.86 0.61
CA PHE A 106 3.69 4.88 -0.32
C PHE A 106 3.28 6.17 0.40
N LEU A 107 2.59 6.05 1.54
CA LEU A 107 2.12 7.20 2.33
C LEU A 107 3.25 7.94 3.05
N CYS A 108 4.38 7.28 3.33
CA CYS A 108 5.56 7.95 3.86
C CYS A 108 6.19 8.94 2.87
N ASN A 109 5.88 8.87 1.57
CA ASN A 109 6.26 9.84 0.56
C ASN A 109 7.78 10.15 0.54
N ALA A 110 8.61 9.14 0.78
CA ALA A 110 10.07 9.26 0.82
C ALA A 110 10.69 8.69 -0.47
N PRO A 111 11.56 9.43 -1.20
CA PRO A 111 12.09 9.00 -2.50
C PRO A 111 12.77 7.64 -2.52
N ARG A 112 13.46 7.28 -1.43
CA ARG A 112 14.13 5.97 -1.31
C ARG A 112 13.13 4.81 -1.16
N LEU A 113 11.94 5.08 -0.63
CA LEU A 113 10.89 4.07 -0.43
C LEU A 113 10.02 3.88 -1.68
N ASP A 114 9.96 4.83 -2.59
CA ASP A 114 9.09 4.78 -3.78
C ASP A 114 9.28 3.50 -4.60
N LYS A 115 10.52 3.04 -4.79
CA LYS A 115 10.80 1.81 -5.53
C LYS A 115 10.24 0.59 -4.79
N ALA A 116 10.44 0.50 -3.48
CA ALA A 116 9.92 -0.58 -2.66
C ALA A 116 8.38 -0.56 -2.63
N ALA A 117 7.78 0.63 -2.45
CA ALA A 117 6.35 0.84 -2.49
C ALA A 117 5.76 0.39 -3.84
N SER A 118 6.35 0.82 -4.96
CA SER A 118 5.87 0.47 -6.30
C SER A 118 5.93 -1.04 -6.56
N VAL A 119 6.98 -1.73 -6.11
CA VAL A 119 7.12 -3.18 -6.31
C VAL A 119 6.12 -3.94 -5.44
N ILE A 120 6.11 -3.66 -4.14
CA ILE A 120 5.29 -4.39 -3.17
C ILE A 120 3.80 -4.13 -3.43
N LEU A 121 3.41 -2.86 -3.51
CA LEU A 121 2.00 -2.49 -3.68
C LEU A 121 1.51 -2.82 -5.09
N GLY A 122 2.35 -2.66 -6.12
CA GLY A 122 2.03 -3.06 -7.49
C GLY A 122 1.75 -4.55 -7.61
N LYS A 123 2.64 -5.40 -7.06
CA LYS A 123 2.45 -6.85 -7.02
C LYS A 123 1.20 -7.23 -6.25
N ALA A 124 0.96 -6.64 -5.08
CA ALA A 124 -0.24 -6.90 -4.28
C ALA A 124 -1.53 -6.57 -5.05
N TYR A 125 -1.57 -5.45 -5.78
CA TYR A 125 -2.71 -5.13 -6.64
C TYR A 125 -2.91 -6.14 -7.77
N GLU A 126 -1.84 -6.58 -8.43
CA GLU A 126 -1.92 -7.59 -9.49
C GLU A 126 -2.44 -8.93 -8.95
N MET A 127 -1.92 -9.40 -7.81
CA MET A 127 -2.35 -10.66 -7.19
C MET A 127 -3.81 -10.62 -6.71
N LEU A 128 -4.31 -9.44 -6.35
CA LEU A 128 -5.72 -9.23 -5.99
C LEU A 128 -6.64 -8.99 -7.20
N GLY A 129 -6.11 -9.06 -8.43
CA GLY A 129 -6.87 -8.80 -9.65
C GLY A 129 -7.28 -7.33 -9.84
N ARG A 130 -6.54 -6.39 -9.22
CA ARG A 130 -6.77 -4.94 -9.24
C ARG A 130 -5.75 -4.23 -10.14
N THR A 131 -5.57 -4.73 -11.35
CA THR A 131 -4.49 -4.31 -12.26
C THR A 131 -4.52 -2.82 -12.63
N GLU A 132 -5.71 -2.21 -12.63
CA GLU A 132 -5.92 -0.79 -12.88
C GLU A 132 -5.27 0.07 -11.79
N PHE A 133 -5.32 -0.38 -10.53
CA PHE A 133 -4.65 0.31 -9.42
C PHE A 133 -3.13 0.18 -9.51
N ALA A 134 -2.61 -0.95 -9.98
CA ALA A 134 -1.19 -1.08 -10.29
C ALA A 134 -0.76 -0.11 -11.40
N SER A 135 -1.58 0.07 -12.44
CA SER A 135 -1.32 1.05 -13.51
C SER A 135 -1.32 2.49 -12.98
N ILE A 136 -2.31 2.86 -12.17
CA ILE A 136 -2.41 4.20 -11.56
C ILE A 136 -1.20 4.46 -10.66
N LEU A 137 -0.81 3.47 -9.85
CA LEU A 137 0.34 3.57 -8.95
C LEU A 137 1.63 3.85 -9.74
N ARG A 138 1.88 3.12 -10.83
CA ARG A 138 3.07 3.31 -11.67
C ARG A 138 3.16 4.73 -12.23
N VAL A 139 2.07 5.22 -12.82
CA VAL A 139 2.01 6.60 -13.33
C VAL A 139 2.23 7.62 -12.22
N GLN A 140 1.62 7.42 -11.06
CA GLN A 140 1.76 8.30 -9.91
C GLN A 140 3.21 8.35 -9.39
N CYS A 141 3.88 7.21 -9.29
CA CYS A 141 5.29 7.15 -8.87
C CYS A 141 6.21 7.83 -9.90
N GLU A 142 5.97 7.66 -11.19
CA GLU A 142 6.72 8.35 -12.26
C GLU A 142 6.55 9.87 -12.19
N GLU A 143 5.31 10.34 -12.05
CA GLU A 143 5.00 11.77 -11.97
C GLU A 143 5.57 12.41 -10.70
N GLN A 144 5.52 11.73 -9.56
CA GLN A 144 6.17 12.20 -8.34
C GLN A 144 7.68 12.35 -8.51
N ASN A 145 8.35 11.37 -9.12
CA ASN A 145 9.78 11.44 -9.40
C ASN A 145 10.12 12.60 -10.33
N ARG A 146 9.31 12.85 -11.38
CA ARG A 146 9.47 14.01 -12.26
C ARG A 146 9.33 15.33 -11.50
N ARG A 147 8.31 15.45 -10.64
CA ARG A 147 8.09 16.65 -9.83
C ARG A 147 9.28 16.93 -8.90
N ARG A 148 9.77 15.92 -8.17
CA ARG A 148 10.91 16.09 -7.26
C ARG A 148 12.19 16.49 -8.00
N LYS A 149 12.46 15.91 -9.18
CA LYS A 149 13.58 16.34 -10.05
C LYS A 149 13.47 17.80 -10.50
N LYS A 150 12.26 18.26 -10.82
CA LYS A 150 12.02 19.66 -11.20
C LYS A 150 12.25 20.61 -10.02
N LEU A 151 11.83 20.21 -8.81
CA LEU A 151 12.08 20.98 -7.59
C LEU A 151 13.56 21.05 -7.20
N SER A 152 14.36 19.99 -7.46
CA SER A 152 15.80 20.03 -7.19
C SER A 152 16.62 20.86 -8.18
N MET A 153 16.00 21.33 -9.27
CA MET A 153 16.63 22.16 -10.31
C MET A 153 16.37 23.66 -10.12
N ILE A 154 15.58 24.06 -9.12
CA ILE A 154 15.25 25.45 -8.77
C ILE A 154 16.03 25.81 -7.51
#